data_AF-A0A1Q6EEG5-F1
#
_entry.id   AF-A0A1Q6EEG5-F1
#
_cell.length_a   1.000
_cell.length_b   1.000
_cell.length_c   1.000
_cell.angle_alpha   90.00
_cell.angle_beta   90.00
_cell.angle_gamma   90.00
#
_symmetry.space_group_name_H-M   'P 1'
#
loop_
_entity.id
_entity.type
_entity.pdbx_description
1 polymer ?
#
loop_
_entity_poly.entity_id
_entity_poly.type
_entity_poly.pdbx_seq_one_letter_code
_entity_poly.pdbx_strand_id
1 'polypeptide(L)'
;MKTETTTTKPAFDPEVPPREGFIFYRTFYEALASMKNRARLHLYDVIMRYALYGEEPTDLNGEQMRTFILIRPQLDANERKRQAKYKKKAIKKNNDEELNKFFTKTEDEENDNLRILNDIQYE
;
A
#
# COMPACT_ATOMS: atom_id res chain seq x y z
N MET A 1 -34.93 -14.06 1.65
CA MET A 1 -33.70 -13.79 2.42
C MET A 1 -32.62 -13.40 1.44
N LYS A 2 -32.14 -12.15 1.45
CA LYS A 2 -30.97 -11.75 0.68
C LYS A 2 -29.76 -12.09 1.54
N THR A 3 -28.92 -13.02 1.08
CA THR A 3 -27.64 -13.30 1.72
C THR A 3 -26.71 -12.15 1.37
N GLU A 4 -26.54 -11.23 2.31
CA GLU A 4 -25.45 -10.26 2.27
C GLU A 4 -24.14 -11.04 2.40
N THR A 5 -23.51 -11.34 1.26
CA THR A 5 -22.11 -11.70 1.24
C THR A 5 -21.35 -10.48 1.71
N THR A 6 -21.00 -10.44 3.00
CA THR A 6 -20.03 -9.50 3.54
C THR A 6 -18.71 -9.79 2.85
N THR A 7 -18.48 -9.17 1.70
CA THR A 7 -17.21 -9.20 0.98
C THR A 7 -16.20 -8.44 1.83
N THR A 8 -15.63 -9.13 2.82
CA THR A 8 -14.48 -8.64 3.58
C THR A 8 -13.39 -8.39 2.56
N LYS A 9 -13.12 -7.11 2.26
CA LYS A 9 -12.00 -6.73 1.38
C LYS A 9 -10.75 -7.44 1.90
N PRO A 10 -9.99 -8.13 1.03
CA PRO A 10 -8.75 -8.78 1.45
C PRO A 10 -7.84 -7.73 2.09
N ALA A 11 -7.17 -8.10 3.18
CA ALA A 11 -6.27 -7.19 3.89
C ALA A 11 -5.12 -6.69 2.98
N PHE A 12 -4.81 -7.46 1.93
CA PHE A 12 -3.79 -7.17 0.93
C PHE A 12 -4.42 -6.85 -0.41
N ASP A 13 -4.10 -5.67 -0.93
CA ASP A 13 -4.56 -5.20 -2.23
C ASP A 13 -3.51 -5.52 -3.31
N PRO A 14 -3.85 -6.30 -4.35
CA PRO A 14 -2.91 -6.72 -5.39
C PRO A 14 -2.42 -5.56 -6.27
N GLU A 15 -3.11 -4.42 -6.29
CA GLU A 15 -2.66 -3.22 -7.03
C GLU A 15 -1.55 -2.45 -6.32
N VAL A 16 -1.32 -2.76 -5.04
CA VAL A 16 -0.25 -2.16 -4.25
C VAL A 16 0.99 -3.06 -4.34
N PRO A 17 2.15 -2.54 -4.73
CA PRO A 17 3.37 -3.32 -4.84
C PRO A 17 3.68 -4.12 -3.58
N PRO A 18 4.33 -5.30 -3.73
CA PRO A 18 4.83 -6.07 -2.61
C PRO A 18 5.65 -5.20 -1.65
N ARG A 19 5.58 -5.53 -0.36
CA ARG A 19 6.32 -4.79 0.67
C ARG A 19 7.66 -5.46 0.94
N GLU A 20 8.68 -4.62 1.09
CA GLU A 20 10.04 -5.06 1.44
C GLU A 20 10.24 -5.27 2.95
N GLY A 21 9.25 -4.93 3.77
CA GLY A 21 9.39 -5.04 5.22
C GLY A 21 8.15 -4.66 6.00
N PHE A 22 8.17 -4.95 7.30
CA PHE A 22 7.08 -4.70 8.22
C PHE A 22 7.54 -4.29 9.61
N ILE A 23 6.62 -3.69 10.38
CA ILE A 23 6.89 -3.30 11.76
C ILE A 23 6.65 -4.51 12.65
N PHE A 24 7.71 -4.97 13.30
CA PHE A 24 7.66 -6.00 14.32
C PHE A 24 7.88 -5.36 15.69
N TYR A 25 6.84 -5.35 16.53
CA TYR A 25 6.91 -4.70 17.84
C TYR A 25 7.60 -5.59 18.88
N ARG A 26 8.29 -4.96 19.84
CA ARG A 26 8.90 -5.65 20.99
C ARG A 26 7.90 -6.53 21.75
N THR A 27 6.67 -6.06 21.93
CA THR A 27 5.62 -6.81 22.63
C THR A 27 5.28 -8.12 21.94
N PHE A 28 5.43 -8.21 20.61
CA PHE A 28 5.26 -9.47 19.90
C PHE A 28 6.39 -10.43 20.24
N TYR A 29 7.64 -9.94 20.24
CA TYR A 29 8.79 -10.75 20.66
C TYR A 29 8.59 -11.31 22.07
N GLU A 30 8.17 -10.48 23.02
CA GLU A 30 7.96 -10.87 24.41
C GLU A 30 6.84 -11.91 24.56
N ALA A 31 5.72 -11.73 23.84
CA ALA A 31 4.62 -12.70 23.83
C ALA A 31 5.04 -14.07 23.27
N LEU A 32 5.96 -14.08 22.30
CA LEU A 32 6.50 -15.31 21.72
C LEU A 32 7.64 -15.92 22.55
N ALA A 33 8.27 -15.14 23.43
CA ALA A 33 9.46 -15.56 24.16
C ALA A 33 9.20 -16.63 25.23
N SER A 34 7.97 -16.72 25.73
CA SER A 34 7.56 -17.76 26.68
C SER A 34 7.28 -19.13 26.03
N MET A 35 7.21 -19.19 24.71
CA MET A 35 6.88 -20.41 23.98
C MET A 35 8.07 -21.36 23.85
N LYS A 36 7.78 -22.67 23.69
CA LYS A 36 8.80 -23.66 23.32
C LYS A 36 9.45 -23.31 21.98
N ASN A 37 10.76 -23.52 21.84
CA ASN A 37 11.54 -23.13 20.66
C ASN A 37 10.92 -23.51 19.31
N ARG A 38 10.42 -24.74 19.15
CA ARG A 38 9.77 -25.18 17.89
C ARG A 38 8.46 -24.44 17.61
N ALA A 39 7.63 -24.24 18.63
CA ALA A 39 6.38 -23.51 18.49
C ALA A 39 6.63 -22.02 18.20
N ARG A 40 7.64 -21.44 18.85
CA ARG A 40 8.08 -20.07 18.63
C ARG A 40 8.58 -19.86 17.21
N LEU A 41 9.45 -20.74 16.73
CA LEU A 41 10.00 -20.69 15.36
C LEU A 41 8.88 -20.74 14.31
N HIS A 42 7.96 -21.70 14.44
CA HIS A 42 6.82 -21.82 13.54
C HIS A 42 5.97 -20.54 13.52
N LEU A 43 5.69 -19.97 14.68
CA LEU A 43 4.89 -18.76 14.76
C LEU A 43 5.61 -17.53 14.18
N TYR A 44 6.94 -17.45 14.28
CA TYR A 44 7.71 -16.42 13.58
C TYR A 44 7.51 -16.51 12.06
N ASP A 45 7.68 -17.70 11.48
CA ASP A 45 7.52 -17.91 10.04
C ASP A 45 6.11 -17.54 9.58
N VAL A 46 5.09 -17.94 10.34
CA VAL A 46 3.69 -17.62 10.05
C VAL A 46 3.44 -16.11 10.10
N ILE A 47 3.95 -15.40 11.10
CA ILE A 47 3.80 -13.93 11.19
C ILE A 47 4.49 -13.26 10.01
N MET A 48 5.70 -13.71 9.63
CA MET A 48 6.43 -13.14 8.51
C MET A 48 5.72 -13.36 7.18
N ARG A 49 5.24 -14.58 6.92
CA ARG A 49 4.49 -14.91 5.70
C ARG A 49 3.18 -14.13 5.59
N TYR A 50 2.43 -14.05 6.68
CA TYR A 50 1.23 -13.22 6.74
C TYR A 50 1.56 -11.75 6.50
N ALA A 51 2.56 -11.20 7.20
CA ALA A 51 2.88 -9.80 7.09
C ALA A 51 3.42 -9.42 5.71
N LEU A 52 4.28 -10.23 5.11
CA LEU A 52 4.97 -9.89 3.85
C LEU A 52 4.13 -10.25 2.61
N TYR A 53 3.45 -11.39 2.64
CA TYR A 53 2.78 -11.97 1.46
C TYR A 53 1.26 -12.08 1.62
N GLY A 54 0.71 -11.81 2.80
CA GLY A 54 -0.72 -12.00 3.07
C GLY A 54 -1.16 -13.45 3.12
N GLU A 55 -0.22 -14.39 3.30
CA GLU A 55 -0.53 -15.81 3.47
C GLU A 55 -1.26 -16.02 4.80
N GLU A 56 -2.49 -16.54 4.75
CA GLU A 56 -3.25 -16.87 5.96
C GLU A 56 -2.54 -18.00 6.74
N PRO A 57 -2.50 -17.92 8.08
CA PRO A 57 -1.87 -18.94 8.90
C PRO A 57 -2.49 -20.33 8.71
N THR A 58 -1.64 -21.34 8.55
CA THR A 58 -2.03 -22.74 8.61
C THR A 58 -1.31 -23.46 9.75
N ASP A 59 -1.85 -24.59 10.18
CA ASP A 59 -1.18 -25.55 11.06
C ASP A 59 -0.69 -24.95 12.41
N LEU A 60 -1.44 -23.97 12.95
CA LEU A 60 -1.17 -23.42 14.26
C LEU A 60 -1.82 -24.27 15.37
N ASN A 61 -1.08 -24.55 16.42
CA ASN A 61 -1.65 -25.10 17.64
C ASN A 61 -2.46 -24.02 18.41
N GLY A 62 -3.18 -24.42 19.45
CA GLY A 62 -4.07 -23.51 20.18
C GLY A 62 -3.38 -22.30 20.83
N GLU A 63 -2.15 -22.45 21.33
CA GLU A 63 -1.38 -21.34 21.91
C GLU A 63 -0.95 -20.36 20.81
N GLN A 64 -0.41 -20.89 19.70
CA GLN A 64 0.03 -20.09 18.57
C GLN A 64 -1.12 -19.32 17.92
N MET A 65 -2.28 -19.97 17.74
CA MET A 65 -3.47 -19.35 17.18
C MET A 65 -3.95 -18.17 18.03
N ARG A 66 -4.03 -18.34 19.36
CA ARG A 66 -4.42 -17.26 20.28
C ARG A 66 -3.47 -16.07 20.20
N THR A 67 -2.16 -16.34 20.20
CA THR A 67 -1.16 -15.28 20.08
C THR A 67 -1.25 -14.58 18.73
N PHE A 68 -1.44 -15.32 17.63
CA PHE A 68 -1.61 -14.73 16.31
C PHE A 68 -2.85 -13.84 16.24
N ILE A 69 -3.99 -14.28 16.78
CA ILE A 69 -5.23 -13.48 16.83
C ILE A 69 -5.01 -12.13 17.53
N LEU A 70 -4.15 -12.08 18.56
CA LEU A 70 -3.82 -10.83 19.26
C LEU A 70 -2.87 -9.92 18.46
N ILE A 71 -1.98 -10.50 17.65
CA ILE A 71 -0.99 -9.76 16.85
C ILE A 71 -1.62 -9.23 15.55
N ARG A 72 -2.45 -10.05 14.88
CA ARG A 72 -3.03 -9.80 13.56
C ARG A 72 -3.63 -8.38 13.39
N PRO A 73 -4.44 -7.84 14.33
CA PRO A 73 -5.06 -6.53 14.15
C PRO A 73 -4.04 -5.39 13.97
N GLN A 74 -2.87 -5.49 14.61
CA GLN A 74 -1.81 -4.48 14.50
C GLN A 74 -1.09 -4.57 13.15
N LEU A 75 -0.86 -5.79 12.65
CA LEU A 75 -0.31 -6.00 11.31
C LEU A 75 -1.27 -5.44 10.24
N ASP A 76 -2.56 -5.74 10.37
CA ASP A 76 -3.61 -5.28 9.45
C ASP A 76 -3.76 -3.76 9.47
N ALA A 77 -3.70 -3.14 10.67
CA ALA A 77 -3.73 -1.69 10.79
C ALA A 77 -2.54 -1.03 10.09
N ASN A 78 -1.34 -1.61 10.23
CA ASN A 78 -0.14 -1.10 9.58
C ASN A 78 -0.20 -1.27 8.05
N GLU A 79 -0.72 -2.38 7.57
CA GLU A 79 -0.88 -2.62 6.13
C GLU A 79 -1.92 -1.68 5.50
N ARG A 80 -3.08 -1.49 6.15
CA ARG A 80 -4.08 -0.51 5.68
C ARG A 80 -3.51 0.90 5.57
N LYS A 81 -2.70 1.32 6.54
CA LYS A 81 -2.01 2.62 6.50
C LYS A 81 -1.02 2.70 5.34
N ARG A 82 -0.26 1.64 5.07
CA ARG A 82 0.68 1.55 3.95
C ARG A 82 -0.04 1.70 2.61
N GLN A 83 -1.08 0.90 2.38
CA GLN A 83 -1.85 0.91 1.14
C GLN A 83 -2.50 2.28 0.90
N ALA A 84 -3.11 2.87 1.93
CA ALA A 84 -3.68 4.21 1.83
C ALA A 84 -2.62 5.26 1.45
N LYS A 85 -1.41 5.17 2.02
CA LYS A 85 -0.29 6.07 1.67
C LYS A 85 0.18 5.84 0.24
N TYR A 86 0.28 4.59 -0.21
CA TYR A 86 0.66 4.26 -1.58
C TYR A 86 -0.35 4.81 -2.59
N LYS A 87 -1.64 4.52 -2.40
CA LYS A 87 -2.72 5.00 -3.27
C LYS A 87 -2.76 6.53 -3.36
N LYS A 88 -2.62 7.23 -2.22
CA LYS A 88 -2.53 8.69 -2.21
C LYS A 88 -1.33 9.22 -3.01
N LYS A 89 -0.18 8.57 -2.92
CA LYS A 89 1.02 8.92 -3.70
C LYS A 89 0.82 8.66 -5.20
N ALA A 90 0.22 7.53 -5.56
CA ALA A 90 -0.08 7.19 -6.95
C ALA A 90 -1.05 8.20 -7.58
N ILE A 91 -2.13 8.57 -6.87
CA ILE A 91 -3.08 9.59 -7.33
C ILE A 91 -2.39 10.94 -7.49
N LYS A 92 -1.59 11.37 -6.51
CA LYS A 92 -0.85 12.64 -6.61
C LYS A 92 0.08 12.65 -7.83
N LYS A 93 0.84 11.56 -8.03
CA LYS A 93 1.74 11.44 -9.17
C LYS A 93 0.98 11.53 -10.51
N ASN A 94 -0.15 10.85 -10.63
CA ASN A 94 -0.98 10.91 -11.84
C ASN A 94 -1.54 12.32 -12.07
N ASN A 95 -2.01 13.00 -11.03
CA ASN A 95 -2.48 14.39 -11.15
C ASN A 95 -1.36 15.36 -11.52
N ASP A 96 -0.16 15.18 -10.96
CA ASP A 96 1.02 16.00 -11.29
C ASP A 96 1.46 15.73 -12.75
N GLU A 97 1.40 14.48 -13.24
CA GLU A 97 1.65 14.13 -14.64
C GLU A 97 0.58 14.67 -15.60
N GLU A 98 -0.71 14.61 -15.23
CA GLU A 98 -1.80 15.21 -16.00
C GLU A 98 -1.69 16.74 -16.05
N LEU A 99 -1.37 17.40 -14.94
CA LEU A 99 -1.10 18.83 -14.89
C LEU A 99 0.09 19.20 -15.78
N ASN A 100 1.21 18.48 -15.66
CA ASN A 100 2.39 18.74 -16.51
C ASN A 100 2.07 18.53 -18.01
N LYS A 101 1.24 17.54 -18.36
CA LYS A 101 0.79 17.32 -19.74
C LYS A 101 -0.19 18.40 -20.22
N PHE A 102 -0.97 18.98 -19.31
CA PHE A 102 -1.84 20.11 -19.62
C PHE A 102 -1.02 21.38 -19.89
N PHE A 103 -0.05 21.70 -19.03
CA PHE A 103 0.82 22.88 -19.20
C PHE A 103 1.73 22.80 -20.43
N THR A 104 2.32 21.64 -20.70
CA THR A 104 3.17 21.45 -21.91
C THR A 104 2.40 21.54 -23.22
N LYS A 105 1.10 21.19 -23.23
CA LYS A 105 0.24 21.38 -24.41
C LYS A 105 -0.18 22.83 -24.63
N THR A 106 -0.33 23.61 -23.56
CA THR A 106 -0.67 25.04 -23.68
C THR A 106 0.54 25.91 -24.06
N GLU A 107 1.78 25.48 -23.77
CA GLU A 107 2.99 26.20 -24.17
C GLU A 107 3.29 26.12 -25.68
N ASP A 108 2.85 25.05 -26.36
CA ASP A 108 3.01 24.90 -27.82
C ASP A 108 1.97 25.70 -28.63
N GLU A 109 0.83 26.10 -28.04
CA GLU A 109 -0.26 26.81 -28.74
C GLU A 109 -0.23 28.35 -28.59
N GLU A 110 0.58 28.93 -27.68
CA GLU A 110 0.68 30.40 -27.52
C GLU A 110 1.79 31.08 -28.36
N ASN A 111 2.72 30.35 -28.97
CA ASN A 111 3.85 30.96 -29.70
C ASN A 111 3.55 31.34 -31.17
N ASP A 112 2.35 31.02 -31.71
CA ASP A 112 2.00 31.36 -33.10
C ASP A 112 1.29 32.73 -33.27
N ASN A 113 1.00 33.45 -32.18
CA ASN A 113 0.23 34.71 -32.22
C ASN A 113 1.05 36.01 -32.09
N LEU A 114 2.39 36.01 -32.25
CA LEU A 114 3.19 37.24 -32.25
C LEU A 114 3.92 37.57 -33.57
N ARG A 115 3.33 37.21 -34.72
CA ARG A 115 3.86 37.55 -36.06
C ARG A 115 2.90 38.32 -36.94
N ILE A 116 2.27 39.39 -36.45
CA ILE A 116 1.66 40.39 -37.34
C ILE A 116 1.86 41.79 -36.76
N LEU A 117 2.94 42.48 -37.16
CA LEU A 117 3.02 43.92 -37.45
C LEU A 117 4.49 44.32 -37.55
N ASN A 118 5.10 44.15 -38.73
CA ASN A 118 6.31 44.91 -39.09
C ASN A 118 6.43 45.26 -40.59
N ASP A 119 5.38 45.08 -41.39
CA ASP A 119 5.39 45.41 -42.83
C ASP A 119 4.46 46.58 -43.17
N ILE A 120 4.63 47.73 -42.51
CA ILE A 120 4.15 49.00 -43.05
C ILE A 120 5.38 49.76 -43.55
N GLN A 121 5.70 49.54 -44.82
CA GLN A 121 6.66 50.35 -45.58
C GLN A 121 6.05 51.76 -45.75
N TYR A 122 6.76 52.80 -45.33
CA TYR A 122 6.46 54.18 -45.72
C TYR A 122 7.09 54.42 -47.10
N GLU A 123 6.27 54.76 -48.09
CA GLU A 123 6.71 55.46 -49.31
C GLU A 123 7.14 56.91 -48.99
#